data_AF-A0A182SIW3-F1
#
_entry.id   AF-A0A182SIW3-F1
#
_cell.length_a   1.000
_cell.length_b   1.000
_cell.length_c   1.000
_cell.angle_alpha   90.00
_cell.angle_beta   90.00
_cell.angle_gamma   90.00
#
_symmetry.space_group_name_H-M   'P 1'
#
loop_
_entity.id
_entity.type
_entity.pdbx_description
1 polymer ?
#
loop_
_entity_poly.entity_id
_entity_poly.type
_entity_poly.pdbx_seq_one_letter_code
_entity_poly.pdbx_strand_id
1 'polypeptide(L)'
;LQDLIVTNHTLLLLLDGVRELTADGIPGDMLGHIKQFATVEIMHQYGLLLEDFRENGAFVNDCIFTMMHHVGGDLGQINVLFQPSILKTYSQIWETEYELCDDWSDLIEYVIHKFINTPQPAPLTLSTTLPDISTQLLSSNLLVTWTQEEKDSLHWYYVQCRQSKCVVADILKLFQENGNQQKTRLSIIEQLLEQNIITLIQYDDLMKVENPDYERNVQTPALSVASADSPKPEDGDSKTSSKAVDDIQVLRDRLQKENRGKLIAWLQKSLLDCCFVKLNLLSGTIHVTTGIGGSIGEVVMEPVSYHCILKKKSIPVVPWNQDQFAILSYQPFILLLHKLGFHLPADAKKMFVRIPEFWTADILYNIALKLGPLDKCK
;
A
#
# COMPACT_ATOMS: atom_id res chain seq x y z
N LEU A 1 -10.33 -5.75 -5.51
CA LEU A 1 -9.82 -7.06 -5.04
C LEU A 1 -9.86 -8.09 -6.16
N GLN A 2 -11.04 -8.34 -6.76
CA GLN A 2 -11.21 -9.20 -7.93
C GLN A 2 -10.16 -8.98 -9.03
N ASP A 3 -9.95 -7.73 -9.48
CA ASP A 3 -8.95 -7.42 -10.52
C ASP A 3 -7.53 -7.90 -10.17
N LEU A 4 -7.12 -7.80 -8.90
CA LEU A 4 -5.79 -8.22 -8.44
C LEU A 4 -5.66 -9.75 -8.46
N ILE A 5 -6.70 -10.46 -8.01
CA ILE A 5 -6.75 -11.93 -8.00
C ILE A 5 -6.71 -12.47 -9.43
N VAL A 6 -7.54 -11.92 -10.32
CA VAL A 6 -7.56 -12.28 -11.74
C VAL A 6 -6.23 -11.98 -12.43
N THR A 7 -5.64 -10.81 -12.15
CA THR A 7 -4.32 -10.45 -12.71
C THR A 7 -3.25 -11.42 -12.24
N ASN A 8 -3.26 -11.78 -10.95
CA ASN A 8 -2.30 -12.74 -10.41
C ASN A 8 -2.48 -14.13 -11.04
N HIS A 9 -3.72 -14.59 -11.22
CA HIS A 9 -3.99 -15.84 -11.92
C HIS A 9 -3.51 -15.80 -13.39
N THR A 10 -3.72 -14.69 -14.08
CA THR A 10 -3.20 -14.49 -15.45
C THR A 10 -1.67 -14.57 -15.49
N LEU A 11 -0.99 -13.99 -14.49
CA LEU A 11 0.47 -14.11 -14.35
C LEU A 11 0.89 -15.57 -14.12
N LEU A 12 0.17 -16.32 -13.28
CA LEU A 12 0.45 -17.75 -13.07
C LEU A 12 0.36 -18.55 -14.36
N LEU A 13 -0.68 -18.33 -15.18
CA LEU A 13 -0.83 -18.98 -16.49
C LEU A 13 0.32 -18.62 -17.45
N LEU A 14 0.78 -17.37 -17.43
CA LEU A 14 1.94 -16.94 -18.22
C LEU A 14 3.23 -17.62 -17.75
N LEU A 15 3.46 -17.69 -16.44
CA LEU A 15 4.64 -18.35 -15.87
C LEU A 15 4.65 -19.84 -16.20
N ASP A 16 3.49 -20.50 -16.15
CA ASP A 16 3.40 -21.92 -16.49
C ASP A 16 3.62 -22.16 -18.00
N GLY A 17 3.05 -21.31 -18.86
CA GLY A 17 3.29 -21.38 -20.31
C GLY A 17 4.75 -21.13 -20.71
N VAL A 18 5.48 -20.26 -20.01
CA VAL A 18 6.93 -20.05 -20.24
C VAL A 18 7.75 -21.26 -19.76
N ARG A 19 7.29 -21.97 -18.72
CA ARG A 19 7.93 -23.18 -18.21
C ARG A 19 7.95 -24.29 -19.27
N GLU A 20 6.89 -24.42 -20.05
CA GLU A 20 6.79 -25.40 -21.15
C GLU A 20 7.77 -25.11 -22.30
N LEU A 21 8.19 -23.85 -22.48
CA LEU A 21 9.03 -23.41 -23.60
C LEU A 21 10.55 -23.49 -23.30
N THR A 22 10.95 -23.57 -22.04
CA THR A 22 12.37 -23.57 -21.65
C THR A 22 12.83 -24.98 -21.23
N ALA A 23 13.73 -25.57 -22.02
CA ALA A 23 14.24 -26.94 -21.79
C ALA A 23 15.01 -27.12 -20.47
N ASP A 24 15.38 -26.02 -19.81
CA ASP A 24 16.11 -26.00 -18.54
C ASP A 24 15.22 -25.66 -17.33
N GLY A 25 13.89 -25.76 -17.51
CA GLY A 25 12.82 -25.65 -16.53
C GLY A 25 13.29 -25.19 -15.16
N ILE A 26 13.35 -23.87 -14.93
CA ILE A 26 13.58 -23.33 -13.59
C ILE A 26 12.28 -23.55 -12.83
N PRO A 27 12.16 -24.58 -11.97
CA PRO A 27 10.89 -24.92 -11.31
C PRO A 27 10.54 -23.90 -10.22
N GLY A 28 11.48 -23.01 -9.90
CA GLY A 28 11.42 -22.08 -8.79
C GLY A 28 10.66 -20.79 -9.05
N ASP A 29 10.30 -20.45 -10.30
CA ASP A 29 9.69 -19.14 -10.58
C ASP A 29 8.21 -19.10 -10.17
N MET A 30 7.40 -20.07 -10.63
CA MET A 30 5.97 -20.13 -10.29
C MET A 30 5.75 -20.49 -8.80
N LEU A 31 6.36 -21.56 -8.29
CA LEU A 31 6.19 -21.95 -6.89
C LEU A 31 6.82 -20.92 -5.94
N GLY A 32 7.93 -20.29 -6.35
CA GLY A 32 8.54 -19.18 -5.62
C GLY A 32 7.65 -17.94 -5.59
N HIS A 33 6.94 -17.64 -6.67
CA HIS A 33 5.91 -16.61 -6.73
C HIS A 33 4.74 -16.94 -5.80
N ILE A 34 4.15 -18.15 -5.92
CA ILE A 34 3.01 -18.59 -5.08
C ILE A 34 3.38 -18.54 -3.59
N LYS A 35 4.61 -18.87 -3.22
CA LYS A 35 5.08 -18.80 -1.83
C LYS A 35 4.95 -17.40 -1.21
N GLN A 36 4.99 -16.33 -2.02
CA GLN A 36 4.79 -14.96 -1.55
C GLN A 36 3.32 -14.68 -1.17
N PHE A 37 2.37 -15.48 -1.68
CA PHE A 37 0.94 -15.36 -1.41
C PHE A 37 0.47 -16.32 -0.31
N ALA A 38 1.30 -17.29 0.08
CA ALA A 38 1.00 -18.30 1.10
C ALA A 38 1.09 -17.76 2.54
N THR A 39 0.50 -16.58 2.81
CA THR A 39 0.38 -16.01 4.16
C THR A 39 -1.07 -15.96 4.60
N VAL A 40 -1.31 -15.92 5.91
CA VAL A 40 -2.66 -15.85 6.49
C VAL A 40 -3.40 -14.61 6.00
N GLU A 41 -2.73 -13.47 5.94
CA GLU A 41 -3.29 -12.19 5.53
C GLU A 41 -3.72 -12.17 4.07
N ILE A 42 -2.90 -12.73 3.18
CA ILE A 42 -3.23 -12.79 1.76
C ILE A 42 -4.37 -13.80 1.54
N MET A 43 -4.29 -14.99 2.15
CA MET A 43 -5.36 -15.99 2.04
C MET A 43 -6.68 -15.49 2.64
N HIS A 44 -6.63 -14.62 3.65
CA HIS A 44 -7.82 -13.96 4.17
C HIS A 44 -8.54 -13.14 3.09
N GLN A 45 -7.78 -12.40 2.26
CA GLN A 45 -8.36 -11.61 1.17
C GLN A 45 -8.98 -12.50 0.08
N TYR A 46 -8.34 -13.62 -0.25
CA TYR A 46 -8.94 -14.60 -1.15
C TYR A 46 -10.23 -15.19 -0.56
N GLY A 47 -10.23 -15.48 0.75
CA GLY A 47 -11.40 -15.93 1.49
C GLY A 47 -12.55 -14.93 1.51
N LEU A 48 -12.28 -13.65 1.74
CA LEU A 48 -13.30 -12.58 1.71
C LEU A 48 -13.98 -12.47 0.35
N LEU A 49 -13.22 -12.58 -0.75
CA LEU A 49 -13.84 -12.57 -2.07
C LEU A 49 -14.67 -13.83 -2.33
N LEU A 50 -14.28 -14.98 -1.75
CA LEU A 50 -15.01 -16.24 -1.89
C LEU A 50 -16.32 -16.26 -1.11
N GLU A 51 -16.50 -15.45 -0.06
CA GLU A 51 -17.77 -15.38 0.68
C GLU A 51 -18.97 -15.07 -0.25
N ASP A 52 -18.72 -14.30 -1.32
CA ASP A 52 -19.69 -13.97 -2.37
C ASP A 52 -19.68 -14.95 -3.56
N PHE A 53 -19.28 -16.22 -3.37
CA PHE A 53 -19.07 -17.20 -4.45
C PHE A 53 -20.27 -17.35 -5.42
N ARG A 54 -21.50 -17.12 -4.96
CA ARG A 54 -22.71 -17.20 -5.79
C ARG A 54 -22.85 -16.03 -6.77
N GLU A 55 -22.39 -14.86 -6.36
CA GLU A 55 -22.44 -13.63 -7.16
C GLU A 55 -21.17 -13.46 -8.01
N ASN A 56 -20.06 -14.07 -7.57
CA ASN A 56 -18.84 -14.14 -8.36
C ASN A 56 -19.06 -14.89 -9.67
N GLY A 57 -18.49 -14.38 -10.76
CA GLY A 57 -18.40 -15.15 -11.99
C GLY A 57 -17.53 -16.40 -11.81
N ALA A 58 -17.88 -17.50 -12.50
CA ALA A 58 -17.19 -18.79 -12.39
C ALA A 58 -15.65 -18.67 -12.51
N PHE A 59 -15.16 -17.86 -13.45
CA PHE A 59 -13.73 -17.61 -13.64
C PHE A 59 -13.04 -17.00 -12.41
N VAL A 60 -13.72 -16.13 -11.66
CA VAL A 60 -13.17 -15.53 -10.43
C VAL A 60 -13.06 -16.58 -9.33
N ASN A 61 -14.08 -17.42 -9.17
CA ASN A 61 -14.05 -18.52 -8.21
C ASN A 61 -12.92 -19.51 -8.56
N ASP A 62 -12.75 -19.85 -9.85
CA ASP A 62 -11.63 -20.67 -10.32
C ASP A 62 -10.28 -20.05 -9.96
N CYS A 63 -10.10 -18.74 -10.16
CA CYS A 63 -8.87 -18.04 -9.78
C CYS A 63 -8.58 -18.20 -8.28
N ILE A 64 -9.62 -18.11 -7.45
CA ILE A 64 -9.50 -18.23 -5.99
C ILE A 64 -9.12 -19.66 -5.59
N PHE A 65 -9.88 -20.65 -6.07
CA PHE A 65 -9.64 -22.05 -5.76
C PHE A 65 -8.30 -22.53 -6.28
N THR A 66 -7.87 -22.09 -7.47
CA THR A 66 -6.53 -22.40 -8.01
C THR A 66 -5.43 -21.94 -7.06
N MET A 67 -5.51 -20.72 -6.54
CA MET A 67 -4.52 -20.22 -5.58
C MET A 67 -4.55 -21.03 -4.27
N MET A 68 -5.74 -21.27 -3.73
CA MET A 68 -5.88 -22.03 -2.48
C MET A 68 -5.43 -23.48 -2.63
N HIS A 69 -5.63 -24.09 -3.80
CA HIS A 69 -5.11 -25.40 -4.17
C HIS A 69 -3.59 -25.42 -4.17
N HIS A 70 -2.92 -24.49 -4.86
CA HIS A 70 -1.46 -24.42 -4.84
C HIS A 70 -0.88 -24.17 -3.44
N VAL A 71 -1.55 -23.36 -2.62
CA VAL A 71 -1.11 -23.07 -1.25
C VAL A 71 -1.29 -24.29 -0.34
N GLY A 72 -2.45 -24.94 -0.38
CA GLY A 72 -2.78 -26.07 0.48
C GLY A 72 -2.19 -27.40 0.04
N GLY A 73 -2.21 -27.66 -1.27
CA GLY A 73 -1.69 -28.85 -1.94
C GLY A 73 -0.20 -28.75 -2.20
N ASP A 74 0.21 -27.95 -3.19
CA ASP A 74 1.59 -27.94 -3.70
C ASP A 74 2.62 -27.44 -2.68
N LEU A 75 2.31 -26.35 -1.96
CA LEU A 75 3.18 -25.82 -0.91
C LEU A 75 3.02 -26.55 0.43
N GLY A 76 1.97 -27.37 0.59
CA GLY A 76 1.64 -28.05 1.85
C GLY A 76 1.29 -27.11 3.00
N GLN A 77 1.07 -25.80 2.75
CA GLN A 77 0.83 -24.78 3.76
C GLN A 77 -0.65 -24.67 4.14
N ILE A 78 -1.36 -25.79 4.22
CA ILE A 78 -2.82 -25.80 4.42
C ILE A 78 -3.31 -25.03 5.66
N ASN A 79 -2.46 -24.91 6.69
CA ASN A 79 -2.82 -24.22 7.93
C ASN A 79 -3.22 -22.75 7.69
N VAL A 80 -2.72 -22.11 6.62
CA VAL A 80 -3.14 -20.73 6.29
C VAL A 80 -4.56 -20.65 5.76
N LEU A 81 -5.18 -21.78 5.38
CA LEU A 81 -6.58 -21.88 4.96
C LEU A 81 -7.52 -22.19 6.12
N PHE A 82 -7.01 -22.50 7.32
CA PHE A 82 -7.81 -22.77 8.53
C PHE A 82 -8.35 -21.48 9.18
N GLN A 83 -8.84 -20.57 8.35
CA GLN A 83 -9.45 -19.32 8.78
C GLN A 83 -10.96 -19.48 8.86
N PRO A 84 -11.63 -18.94 9.89
CA PRO A 84 -13.08 -19.08 10.04
C PRO A 84 -13.90 -18.63 8.82
N SER A 85 -13.49 -17.55 8.14
CA SER A 85 -14.17 -17.06 6.93
C SER A 85 -14.09 -18.09 5.78
N ILE A 86 -12.90 -18.63 5.54
CA ILE A 86 -12.66 -19.64 4.50
C ILE A 86 -13.41 -20.93 4.83
N LEU A 87 -13.27 -21.45 6.05
CA LEU A 87 -13.91 -22.70 6.47
C LEU A 87 -15.43 -22.60 6.43
N LYS A 88 -16.01 -21.50 6.90
CA LYS A 88 -17.46 -21.25 6.81
C LYS A 88 -17.94 -21.26 5.36
N THR A 89 -17.21 -20.57 4.48
CA THR A 89 -17.55 -20.50 3.06
C THR A 89 -17.43 -21.87 2.39
N TYR A 90 -16.36 -22.61 2.68
CA TYR A 90 -16.16 -23.98 2.22
C TYR A 90 -17.29 -24.92 2.67
N SER A 91 -17.69 -24.86 3.95
CA SER A 91 -18.84 -25.63 4.45
C SER A 91 -20.14 -25.23 3.76
N GLN A 92 -20.38 -23.93 3.53
CA GLN A 92 -21.56 -23.47 2.79
C GLN A 92 -21.57 -24.00 1.36
N ILE A 93 -20.43 -23.94 0.66
CA ILE A 93 -20.32 -24.46 -0.70
C ILE A 93 -20.58 -25.97 -0.70
N TRP A 94 -19.93 -26.71 0.21
CA TRP A 94 -20.07 -28.16 0.38
C TRP A 94 -21.50 -28.62 0.69
N GLU A 95 -22.24 -27.86 1.51
CA GLU A 95 -23.62 -28.18 1.89
C GLU A 95 -24.64 -27.80 0.81
N THR A 96 -24.25 -26.96 -0.15
CA THR A 96 -25.15 -26.47 -1.19
C THR A 96 -24.94 -27.25 -2.48
N GLU A 97 -26.00 -27.46 -3.27
CA GLU A 97 -25.92 -28.02 -4.64
C GLU A 97 -25.28 -27.03 -5.63
N TYR A 98 -24.22 -26.36 -5.21
CA TYR A 98 -23.45 -25.46 -6.05
C TYR A 98 -22.54 -26.31 -6.95
N GLU A 99 -22.73 -26.21 -8.27
CA GLU A 99 -21.94 -26.97 -9.25
C GLU A 99 -20.47 -26.51 -9.23
N LEU A 100 -19.62 -27.34 -8.62
CA LEU A 100 -18.16 -27.24 -8.70
C LEU A 100 -17.61 -28.30 -9.64
N CYS A 101 -16.41 -28.06 -10.17
CA CYS A 101 -15.63 -29.16 -10.72
C CYS A 101 -15.12 -30.09 -9.60
N ASP A 102 -14.78 -31.31 -9.99
CA ASP A 102 -14.32 -32.35 -9.06
C ASP A 102 -13.07 -31.88 -8.27
N ASP A 103 -12.13 -31.20 -8.93
CA ASP A 103 -10.89 -30.71 -8.29
C ASP A 103 -11.15 -29.75 -7.11
N TRP A 104 -12.13 -28.86 -7.23
CA TRP A 104 -12.47 -27.92 -6.16
C TRP A 104 -13.27 -28.58 -5.05
N SER A 105 -14.09 -29.57 -5.38
CA SER A 105 -14.76 -30.41 -4.39
C SER A 105 -13.71 -31.17 -3.56
N ASP A 106 -12.75 -31.82 -4.21
CA ASP A 106 -11.65 -32.53 -3.56
C ASP A 106 -10.81 -31.61 -2.66
N LEU A 107 -10.54 -30.38 -3.10
CA LEU A 107 -9.86 -29.38 -2.28
C LEU A 107 -10.64 -29.03 -1.01
N ILE A 108 -11.94 -28.77 -1.14
CA ILE A 108 -12.79 -28.43 0.02
C ILE A 108 -12.83 -29.61 0.99
N GLU A 109 -13.02 -30.83 0.48
CA GLU A 109 -13.00 -32.06 1.28
C GLU A 109 -11.70 -32.17 2.06
N TYR A 110 -10.58 -32.05 1.33
CA TYR A 110 -9.25 -32.16 1.88
C TYR A 110 -9.00 -31.15 3.01
N VAL A 111 -9.39 -29.89 2.81
CA VAL A 111 -9.22 -28.82 3.80
C VAL A 111 -10.10 -29.06 5.04
N ILE A 112 -11.37 -29.41 4.87
CA ILE A 112 -12.30 -29.68 5.98
C ILE A 112 -11.84 -30.90 6.77
N HIS A 113 -11.53 -32.02 6.10
CA HIS A 113 -11.04 -33.22 6.76
C HIS A 113 -9.73 -32.98 7.50
N LYS A 114 -8.78 -32.25 6.89
CA LYS A 114 -7.51 -31.96 7.54
C LYS A 114 -7.68 -30.99 8.71
N PHE A 115 -8.63 -30.04 8.65
CA PHE A 115 -8.96 -29.17 9.78
C PHE A 115 -9.53 -29.97 10.96
N ILE A 116 -10.51 -30.85 10.73
CA ILE A 116 -11.14 -31.69 11.78
C ILE A 116 -10.11 -32.60 12.45
N ASN A 117 -9.20 -33.17 11.67
CA ASN A 117 -8.20 -34.13 12.16
C ASN A 117 -6.92 -33.47 12.71
N THR A 118 -6.74 -32.15 12.57
CA THR A 118 -5.59 -31.45 13.12
C THR A 118 -5.91 -30.97 14.55
N PRO A 119 -5.20 -31.45 15.59
CA PRO A 119 -5.43 -31.01 16.96
C PRO A 119 -5.13 -29.51 17.08
N GLN A 120 -6.14 -28.72 17.43
CA GLN A 120 -5.97 -27.28 17.60
C GLN A 120 -5.17 -26.99 18.88
N PRO A 121 -4.09 -26.17 18.83
CA PRO A 121 -3.65 -25.47 20.02
C PRO A 121 -4.78 -24.53 20.52
N ALA A 122 -4.83 -24.30 21.83
CA ALA A 122 -5.83 -23.46 22.51
C ALA A 122 -6.15 -22.18 21.71
N PRO A 123 -7.40 -21.68 21.75
CA PRO A 123 -7.87 -20.62 20.86
C PRO A 123 -6.92 -19.42 20.93
N LEU A 124 -6.11 -19.28 19.89
CA LEU A 124 -5.29 -18.11 19.67
C LEU A 124 -6.28 -16.99 19.36
N THR A 125 -6.61 -16.20 20.37
CA THR A 125 -7.15 -14.88 20.17
C THR A 125 -6.20 -14.17 19.20
N LEU A 126 -6.73 -13.71 18.07
CA LEU A 126 -6.00 -13.08 16.96
C LEU A 126 -5.37 -11.72 17.31
N SER A 127 -4.92 -11.50 18.55
CA SER A 127 -4.45 -10.19 19.03
C SER A 127 -3.02 -10.14 19.55
N THR A 128 -2.25 -11.22 19.55
CA THR A 128 -0.99 -11.20 20.32
C THR A 128 0.30 -11.64 19.63
N THR A 129 0.32 -11.88 18.32
CA THR A 129 1.59 -12.15 17.61
C THR A 129 1.63 -11.57 16.20
N LEU A 130 1.58 -10.24 16.06
CA LEU A 130 2.03 -9.58 14.84
C LEU A 130 2.80 -8.29 15.17
N PRO A 131 4.03 -8.10 14.66
CA PRO A 131 4.63 -6.79 14.53
C PRO A 131 3.86 -6.01 13.45
N ASP A 132 3.11 -5.00 13.92
CA ASP A 132 2.69 -3.68 13.41
C ASP A 132 2.89 -3.25 11.92
N ILE A 133 3.06 -4.18 10.99
CA ILE A 133 3.55 -3.92 9.63
C ILE A 133 2.40 -3.94 8.62
N SER A 134 1.55 -4.97 8.65
CA SER A 134 0.33 -5.04 7.82
C SER A 134 -0.76 -4.08 8.32
N THR A 135 -0.81 -3.90 9.65
CA THR A 135 -0.81 -2.59 10.32
C THR A 135 -1.14 -1.40 9.44
N GLN A 136 -0.08 -0.70 9.05
CA GLN A 136 -0.09 0.67 8.53
C GLN A 136 -0.54 0.80 7.07
N LEU A 137 -0.53 -0.28 6.29
CA LEU A 137 -0.94 -0.28 4.89
C LEU A 137 -2.46 -0.45 4.71
N LEU A 138 -3.12 -1.14 5.65
CA LEU A 138 -4.57 -1.38 5.66
C LEU A 138 -5.31 -0.49 6.69
N SER A 139 -4.59 0.07 7.67
CA SER A 139 -5.16 0.88 8.76
C SER A 139 -5.45 2.34 8.42
N SER A 140 -5.29 2.79 7.18
CA SER A 140 -5.90 4.07 6.80
C SER A 140 -7.43 3.97 6.63
N ASN A 141 -8.04 2.77 6.67
CA ASN A 141 -9.51 2.64 6.62
C ASN A 141 -10.14 1.41 7.31
N LEU A 142 -9.39 0.47 7.91
CA LEU A 142 -9.97 -0.72 8.55
C LEU A 142 -9.25 -1.10 9.85
N LEU A 143 -9.65 -0.47 10.98
CA LEU A 143 -9.78 -1.14 12.30
C LEU A 143 -10.35 -0.19 13.36
N VAL A 144 -11.51 0.40 13.05
CA VAL A 144 -12.75 0.38 13.83
C VAL A 144 -13.79 0.70 12.76
N THR A 145 -14.24 -0.29 11.99
CA THR A 145 -15.25 -0.01 10.96
C THR A 145 -16.51 0.38 11.68
N TRP A 146 -16.77 1.68 11.75
CA TRP A 146 -17.99 2.20 12.29
C TRP A 146 -19.15 1.70 11.43
N THR A 147 -19.98 0.81 11.98
CA THR A 147 -21.21 0.40 11.31
C THR A 147 -22.11 1.63 11.15
N GLN A 148 -23.01 1.62 10.16
CA GLN A 148 -23.94 2.74 9.98
C GLN A 148 -24.77 2.99 11.27
N GLU A 149 -25.17 1.92 11.95
CA GLU A 149 -25.88 1.98 13.24
C GLU A 149 -25.05 2.65 14.35
N GLU A 150 -23.75 2.36 14.42
CA GLU A 150 -22.83 3.00 15.37
C GLU A 150 -22.63 4.48 15.04
N LYS A 151 -22.57 4.84 13.75
CA LYS A 151 -22.46 6.23 13.29
C LYS A 151 -23.70 7.04 13.68
N ASP A 152 -24.88 6.51 13.41
CA ASP A 152 -26.15 7.14 13.77
C ASP A 152 -26.29 7.27 15.29
N SER A 153 -25.86 6.25 16.04
CA SER A 153 -25.83 6.27 17.51
C SER A 153 -24.87 7.32 18.07
N LEU A 154 -23.71 7.54 17.45
CA LEU A 154 -22.73 8.55 17.87
C LEU A 154 -23.31 9.95 17.85
N HIS A 155 -24.06 10.30 16.80
CA HIS A 155 -24.73 11.60 16.71
C HIS A 155 -25.70 11.80 17.89
N TRP A 156 -26.48 10.77 18.22
CA TRP A 156 -27.42 10.83 19.34
C TRP A 156 -26.70 10.95 20.69
N TYR A 157 -25.66 10.15 20.93
CA TYR A 157 -24.85 10.23 22.16
C TYR A 157 -24.17 11.58 22.32
N TYR A 158 -23.65 12.17 21.23
CA TYR A 158 -23.08 13.51 21.28
C TYR A 158 -24.10 14.56 21.70
N VAL A 159 -25.31 14.53 21.12
CA VAL A 159 -26.38 15.48 21.48
C VAL A 159 -26.77 15.36 22.96
N GLN A 160 -26.79 14.15 23.52
CA GLN A 160 -27.05 13.92 24.94
C GLN A 160 -25.91 14.43 25.83
N CYS A 161 -24.66 14.25 25.41
CA CYS A 161 -23.48 14.56 26.21
C CYS A 161 -22.92 15.98 26.01
N ARG A 162 -23.41 16.77 25.04
CA ARG A 162 -22.80 18.06 24.64
C ARG A 162 -22.69 19.13 25.73
N GLN A 163 -23.48 19.02 26.80
CA GLN A 163 -23.43 19.94 27.95
C GLN A 163 -22.52 19.42 29.08
N SER A 164 -22.01 18.20 28.96
CA SER A 164 -21.09 17.61 29.93
C SER A 164 -19.68 18.19 29.78
N LYS A 165 -18.97 18.28 30.91
CA LYS A 165 -17.55 18.65 30.92
C LYS A 165 -16.65 17.51 30.40
N CYS A 166 -17.16 16.27 30.35
CA CYS A 166 -16.42 15.07 29.99
C CYS A 166 -17.05 14.35 28.79
N VAL A 167 -17.46 15.11 27.75
CA VAL A 167 -18.23 14.63 26.58
C VAL A 167 -17.71 13.30 26.01
N VAL A 168 -16.40 13.19 25.74
CA VAL A 168 -15.80 11.98 25.14
C VAL A 168 -15.82 10.79 26.10
N ALA A 169 -15.69 11.02 27.42
CA ALA A 169 -15.79 9.97 28.43
C ALA A 169 -17.21 9.42 28.53
N ASP A 170 -18.19 10.31 28.49
CA ASP A 170 -19.61 9.95 28.62
C ASP A 170 -20.10 9.21 27.37
N ILE A 171 -19.67 9.64 26.18
CA ILE A 171 -19.95 8.92 24.93
C ILE A 171 -19.31 7.52 24.94
N LEU A 172 -18.06 7.41 25.39
CA LEU A 172 -17.37 6.12 25.52
C LEU A 172 -18.15 5.16 26.45
N LYS A 173 -18.66 5.69 27.57
CA LYS A 173 -19.46 4.94 28.53
C LYS A 173 -20.77 4.46 27.92
N LEU A 174 -21.46 5.30 27.14
CA LEU A 174 -22.69 4.93 26.44
C LEU A 174 -22.44 3.83 25.40
N PHE A 175 -21.30 3.83 24.71
CA PHE A 175 -20.92 2.72 23.83
C PHE A 175 -20.69 1.42 24.61
N GLN A 176 -20.02 1.48 25.76
CA GLN A 176 -19.78 0.31 26.61
C GLN A 176 -21.08 -0.27 27.21
N GLU A 177 -22.01 0.60 27.64
CA GLU A 177 -23.32 0.21 28.17
C GLU A 177 -24.20 -0.49 27.11
N ASN A 178 -23.98 -0.18 25.83
CA ASN A 178 -24.66 -0.82 24.70
C ASN A 178 -23.88 -2.01 24.10
N GLY A 179 -22.90 -2.56 24.83
CA GLY A 179 -22.18 -3.79 24.45
C GLY A 179 -20.94 -3.59 23.57
N ASN A 180 -20.53 -2.34 23.30
CA ASN A 180 -19.38 -2.03 22.46
C ASN A 180 -18.14 -1.70 23.30
N GLN A 181 -17.20 -2.65 23.41
CA GLN A 181 -15.98 -2.51 24.20
C GLN A 181 -14.73 -2.14 23.36
N GLN A 182 -14.88 -2.00 22.05
CA GLN A 182 -13.75 -1.80 21.13
C GLN A 182 -13.46 -0.32 20.84
N LYS A 183 -14.38 0.60 21.17
CA LYS A 183 -14.21 2.04 20.88
C LYS A 183 -13.24 2.69 21.85
N THR A 184 -12.41 3.58 21.30
CA THR A 184 -11.46 4.40 22.07
C THR A 184 -11.86 5.87 22.02
N ARG A 185 -11.33 6.66 22.96
CA ARG A 185 -11.58 8.11 23.04
C ARG A 185 -11.15 8.83 21.76
N LEU A 186 -9.99 8.46 21.21
CA LEU A 186 -9.46 9.00 19.96
C LEU A 186 -10.35 8.68 18.76
N SER A 187 -10.80 7.42 18.63
CA SER A 187 -11.69 7.01 17.54
C SER A 187 -13.03 7.75 17.58
N ILE A 188 -13.56 8.05 18.77
CA ILE A 188 -14.75 8.88 18.93
C ILE A 188 -14.49 10.31 18.44
N ILE A 189 -13.37 10.93 18.82
CA ILE A 189 -13.03 12.31 18.44
C ILE A 189 -12.84 12.44 16.93
N GLU A 190 -12.15 11.49 16.30
CA GLU A 190 -11.98 11.41 14.85
C GLU A 190 -13.32 11.24 14.13
N GLN A 191 -14.17 10.32 14.60
CA GLN A 191 -15.46 10.06 13.97
C GLN A 191 -16.45 11.23 14.12
N LEU A 192 -16.38 11.98 15.22
CA LEU A 192 -17.18 13.19 15.42
C LEU A 192 -16.83 14.27 14.38
N LEU A 193 -15.55 14.40 14.00
CA LEU A 193 -15.13 15.32 12.94
C LEU A 193 -15.54 14.81 11.56
N GLU A 194 -15.34 13.51 11.30
CA GLU A 194 -15.67 12.89 10.00
C GLU A 194 -17.17 13.00 9.66
N GLN A 195 -18.04 12.90 10.67
CA GLN A 195 -19.49 13.08 10.52
C GLN A 195 -19.93 14.56 10.58
N ASN A 196 -18.99 15.51 10.68
CA ASN A 196 -19.25 16.93 10.87
C ASN A 196 -20.15 17.24 12.10
N ILE A 197 -20.11 16.38 13.13
CA ILE A 197 -20.84 16.57 14.39
C ILE A 197 -20.16 17.67 15.22
N ILE A 198 -18.83 17.72 15.18
CA ILE A 198 -18.02 18.77 15.80
C ILE A 198 -17.29 19.59 14.75
N THR A 199 -17.03 20.85 15.08
CA THR A 199 -16.20 21.73 14.26
C THR A 199 -14.73 21.35 14.39
N LEU A 200 -13.95 21.76 13.39
CA LEU A 200 -12.50 21.62 13.39
C LEU A 200 -11.85 22.27 14.64
N ILE A 201 -12.42 23.34 15.19
CA ILE A 201 -11.91 24.00 16.42
C ILE A 201 -12.15 23.09 17.63
N GLN A 202 -13.37 22.56 17.77
CA GLN A 202 -13.73 21.66 18.87
C GLN A 202 -12.94 20.35 18.82
N TYR A 203 -12.62 19.85 17.63
CA TYR A 203 -11.75 18.69 17.46
C TYR A 203 -10.35 18.94 18.05
N ASP A 204 -9.74 20.10 17.78
CA ASP A 204 -8.44 20.43 18.37
C ASP A 204 -8.48 20.52 19.88
N ASP A 205 -9.54 21.13 20.43
CA ASP A 205 -9.68 21.26 21.87
C ASP A 205 -9.79 19.88 22.54
N LEU A 206 -10.54 18.95 21.94
CA LEU A 206 -10.64 17.57 22.40
C LEU A 206 -9.32 16.81 22.25
N MET A 207 -8.61 17.00 21.14
CA MET A 207 -7.35 16.32 20.87
C MET A 207 -6.22 16.80 21.81
N LYS A 208 -6.21 18.09 22.18
CA LYS A 208 -5.29 18.65 23.19
C LYS A 208 -5.54 18.14 24.60
N VAL A 209 -6.80 17.80 24.93
CA VAL A 209 -7.15 17.18 26.22
C VAL A 209 -6.61 15.75 26.30
N GLU A 210 -6.62 15.00 25.19
CA GLU A 210 -6.08 13.63 25.14
C GLU A 210 -4.56 13.59 24.98
N ASN A 211 -3.99 14.54 24.22
CA ASN A 211 -2.56 14.65 23.99
C ASN A 211 -2.11 16.11 24.17
N PRO A 212 -1.50 16.47 25.30
CA PRO A 212 -1.06 17.84 25.59
C PRO A 212 -0.03 18.39 24.59
N ASP A 213 0.74 17.52 23.95
CA ASP A 213 1.76 17.86 22.95
C ASP A 213 1.20 17.93 21.52
N TYR A 214 -0.13 17.88 21.36
CA TYR A 214 -0.77 17.98 20.05
C TYR A 214 -0.63 19.39 19.45
N GLU A 215 0.19 19.49 18.40
CA GLU A 215 0.28 20.66 17.52
C GLU A 215 -0.35 20.36 16.16
N ARG A 216 -1.33 21.17 15.75
CA ARG A 216 -1.90 21.12 14.42
C ARG A 216 -0.88 21.66 13.40
N ASN A 217 -0.45 20.84 12.45
CA ASN A 217 0.28 21.31 11.27
C ASN A 217 -0.63 22.17 10.40
N VAL A 218 -0.63 23.48 10.63
CA VAL A 218 -1.34 24.46 9.79
C VAL A 218 -0.46 24.81 8.59
N GLN A 219 -0.78 24.27 7.41
CA GLN A 219 -0.76 25.03 6.15
C GLN A 219 -1.36 24.25 4.97
N THR A 220 -2.63 24.51 4.73
CA THR A 220 -3.08 25.06 3.44
C THR A 220 -4.08 26.16 3.74
N PRO A 221 -4.05 27.25 2.96
CA PRO A 221 -5.16 27.40 2.03
C PRO A 221 -4.75 27.87 0.63
N ALA A 222 -5.46 27.30 -0.34
CA ALA A 222 -6.04 27.93 -1.53
C ALA A 222 -5.19 28.88 -2.41
N LEU A 223 -5.06 28.48 -3.68
CA LEU A 223 -5.40 29.27 -4.87
C LEU A 223 -5.36 30.81 -4.71
N SER A 224 -4.38 31.44 -5.36
CA SER A 224 -4.55 32.77 -5.98
C SER A 224 -3.57 32.89 -7.15
N VAL A 225 -4.10 32.69 -8.34
CA VAL A 225 -3.51 33.05 -9.62
C VAL A 225 -3.66 34.56 -9.80
N ALA A 226 -2.56 35.20 -10.21
CA ALA A 226 -2.46 36.47 -10.92
C ALA A 226 -3.05 37.74 -10.27
N SER A 227 -2.17 38.70 -9.98
CA SER A 227 -2.18 40.02 -10.66
C SER A 227 -1.00 40.86 -10.16
N ALA A 228 -0.06 41.19 -11.04
CA ALA A 228 0.47 42.54 -11.25
C ALA A 228 1.74 42.49 -12.12
N ASP A 229 1.62 43.16 -13.27
CA ASP A 229 2.68 43.50 -14.22
C ASP A 229 3.90 44.19 -13.57
N SER A 230 5.05 44.01 -14.22
CA SER A 230 6.32 44.76 -14.02
C SER A 230 6.23 46.19 -14.61
N PRO A 231 7.28 47.07 -14.68
CA PRO A 231 8.69 46.96 -14.21
C PRO A 231 9.39 48.25 -13.65
N LYS A 232 10.53 48.01 -12.95
CA LYS A 232 11.83 48.77 -12.90
C LYS A 232 11.92 50.13 -12.14
N PRO A 233 13.15 50.64 -11.87
CA PRO A 233 14.33 50.03 -11.20
C PRO A 233 14.91 50.99 -10.12
N GLU A 234 15.84 50.55 -9.26
CA GLU A 234 17.02 51.34 -8.84
C GLU A 234 17.91 50.58 -7.84
N ASP A 235 19.17 51.04 -7.80
CA ASP A 235 20.42 50.44 -7.31
C ASP A 235 20.44 49.86 -5.89
N GLY A 236 21.37 48.93 -5.67
CA GLY A 236 21.84 48.60 -4.32
C GLY A 236 22.49 47.25 -4.20
N ASP A 237 23.79 47.22 -4.45
CA ASP A 237 24.73 46.13 -4.17
C ASP A 237 24.42 45.37 -2.85
N SER A 238 24.06 44.09 -2.95
CA SER A 238 24.15 43.16 -1.82
C SER A 238 24.28 41.71 -2.32
N LYS A 239 25.53 41.24 -2.26
CA LYS A 239 25.91 39.83 -2.31
C LYS A 239 25.15 39.02 -1.24
N THR A 240 24.12 38.27 -1.62
CA THR A 240 23.58 37.17 -0.79
C THR A 240 22.91 36.07 -1.64
N SER A 241 23.68 35.26 -2.38
CA SER A 241 23.13 34.05 -3.01
C SER A 241 23.89 32.75 -2.68
N SER A 242 24.66 32.71 -1.59
CA SER A 242 25.55 31.57 -1.31
C SER A 242 25.48 31.01 0.12
N LYS A 243 24.35 31.17 0.83
CA LYS A 243 24.17 30.57 2.18
C LYS A 243 22.74 30.06 2.47
N ALA A 244 22.14 29.33 1.55
CA ALA A 244 21.29 28.20 1.97
C ALA A 244 22.19 26.97 1.84
N VAL A 245 22.58 26.36 2.96
CA VAL A 245 23.11 24.99 2.91
C VAL A 245 22.08 24.19 2.13
N ASP A 246 22.50 23.49 1.07
CA ASP A 246 21.59 22.78 0.17
C ASP A 246 20.68 21.87 1.00
N ASP A 247 19.43 22.28 1.24
CA ASP A 247 18.48 21.61 2.15
C ASP A 247 18.38 20.11 1.83
N ILE A 248 18.53 19.77 0.54
CA ILE A 248 18.56 18.41 0.02
C ILE A 248 19.78 17.65 0.55
N GLN A 249 20.96 18.26 0.54
CA GLN A 249 22.18 17.68 1.12
C GLN A 249 22.03 17.49 2.63
N VAL A 250 21.46 18.46 3.35
CA VAL A 250 21.23 18.34 4.81
C VAL A 250 20.31 17.16 5.13
N LEU A 251 19.20 17.04 4.40
CA LEU A 251 18.25 15.94 4.57
C LEU A 251 18.88 14.58 4.20
N ARG A 252 19.67 14.54 3.12
CA ARG A 252 20.41 13.34 2.70
C ARG A 252 21.41 12.90 3.77
N ASP A 253 22.24 13.82 4.27
CA ASP A 253 23.26 13.55 5.27
C ASP A 253 22.63 13.08 6.58
N ARG A 254 21.49 13.66 6.98
CA ARG A 254 20.72 13.19 8.13
C ARG A 254 20.24 11.76 7.95
N LEU A 255 19.63 11.44 6.82
CA LEU A 255 19.15 10.10 6.51
C LEU A 255 20.31 9.07 6.45
N GLN A 256 21.47 9.47 5.95
CA GLN A 256 22.67 8.62 5.96
C GLN A 256 23.18 8.36 7.38
N LYS A 257 23.23 9.40 8.24
CA LYS A 257 23.60 9.25 9.66
C LYS A 257 22.66 8.33 10.43
N GLU A 258 21.38 8.30 10.06
CA GLU A 258 20.35 7.43 10.63
C GLU A 258 20.36 6.00 10.02
N ASN A 259 21.40 5.62 9.27
CA ASN A 259 21.56 4.32 8.61
C ASN A 259 20.47 3.98 7.57
N ARG A 260 19.85 5.01 6.97
CA ARG A 260 18.79 4.88 5.95
C ARG A 260 19.30 5.08 4.52
N GLY A 261 20.62 5.06 4.31
CA GLY A 261 21.24 5.28 3.00
C GLY A 261 20.78 4.31 1.91
N LYS A 262 20.48 3.05 2.26
CA LYS A 262 19.93 2.06 1.32
C LYS A 262 18.58 2.49 0.72
N LEU A 263 17.79 3.24 1.47
CA LEU A 263 16.47 3.73 1.02
C LEU A 263 16.62 4.93 0.08
N ILE A 264 17.65 5.75 0.27
CA ILE A 264 18.03 6.80 -0.70
C ILE A 264 18.49 6.16 -2.02
N ALA A 265 19.31 5.10 -1.94
CA ALA A 265 19.76 4.35 -3.11
C ALA A 265 18.57 3.67 -3.84
N TRP A 266 17.58 3.16 -3.11
CA TRP A 266 16.34 2.64 -3.69
C TRP A 266 15.54 3.72 -4.44
N LEU A 267 15.37 4.91 -3.86
CA LEU A 267 14.69 6.02 -4.53
C LEU A 267 15.46 6.45 -5.78
N GLN A 268 16.78 6.51 -5.69
CA GLN A 268 17.67 6.83 -6.82
C GLN A 268 17.52 5.80 -7.94
N LYS A 269 17.53 4.50 -7.61
CA LYS A 269 17.30 3.41 -8.56
C LYS A 269 15.94 3.55 -9.24
N SER A 270 14.87 3.80 -8.49
CA SER A 270 13.52 4.00 -9.05
C SER A 270 13.47 5.14 -10.09
N LEU A 271 14.20 6.24 -9.85
CA LEU A 271 14.30 7.35 -10.81
C LEU A 271 15.10 6.97 -12.05
N LEU A 272 16.17 6.18 -11.90
CA LEU A 272 16.98 5.70 -13.01
C LEU A 272 16.23 4.68 -13.86
N ASP A 273 15.41 3.81 -13.26
CA ASP A 273 14.54 2.88 -13.97
C ASP A 273 13.52 3.67 -14.81
N CYS A 274 12.89 4.70 -14.24
CA CYS A 274 12.03 5.63 -14.99
C CYS A 274 12.78 6.33 -16.14
N CYS A 275 14.01 6.79 -15.88
CA CYS A 275 14.85 7.47 -16.86
C CYS A 275 15.20 6.53 -18.02
N PHE A 276 15.63 5.32 -17.71
CA PHE A 276 15.96 4.26 -18.66
C PHE A 276 14.76 3.95 -19.57
N VAL A 277 13.56 3.78 -19.00
CA VAL A 277 12.34 3.58 -19.77
C VAL A 277 12.06 4.74 -20.72
N LYS A 278 12.13 5.99 -20.25
CA LYS A 278 11.91 7.16 -21.11
C LYS A 278 12.91 7.23 -22.26
N LEU A 279 14.19 6.96 -21.99
CA LEU A 279 15.23 6.96 -23.03
C LEU A 279 15.00 5.87 -24.08
N ASN A 280 14.68 4.65 -23.66
CA ASN A 280 14.41 3.55 -24.61
C ASN A 280 13.20 3.83 -25.50
N LEU A 281 12.13 4.39 -24.92
CA LEU A 281 10.95 4.78 -25.68
C LEU A 281 11.23 5.94 -26.66
N LEU A 282 12.12 6.88 -26.31
CA LEU A 282 12.53 7.98 -27.19
C LEU A 282 13.45 7.51 -28.34
N SER A 283 14.35 6.56 -28.06
CA SER A 283 15.29 6.03 -29.06
C SER A 283 14.62 5.20 -30.15
N GLY A 284 13.35 4.80 -29.98
CA GLY A 284 12.58 3.98 -30.94
C GLY A 284 13.19 2.59 -31.22
N THR A 285 14.28 2.27 -30.53
CA THR A 285 15.07 1.06 -30.66
C THR A 285 15.05 0.44 -29.28
N ILE A 286 14.35 -0.68 -29.11
CA ILE A 286 14.52 -1.51 -27.90
C ILE A 286 16.01 -1.89 -27.93
N HIS A 287 16.81 -1.30 -27.04
CA HIS A 287 18.24 -1.57 -27.01
C HIS A 287 18.43 -3.04 -26.63
N VAL A 288 18.66 -3.89 -27.62
CA VAL A 288 19.27 -5.22 -27.43
C VAL A 288 20.70 -4.95 -27.01
N THR A 289 21.04 -5.16 -25.75
CA THR A 289 22.43 -5.15 -25.34
C THR A 289 23.05 -6.46 -25.83
N THR A 290 24.06 -6.36 -26.69
CA THR A 290 24.94 -7.48 -26.98
C THR A 290 25.71 -7.79 -25.69
N GLY A 291 25.31 -8.85 -24.99
CA GLY A 291 26.13 -9.40 -23.92
C GLY A 291 27.51 -9.76 -24.48
N ILE A 292 28.56 -9.58 -23.67
CA ILE A 292 29.90 -10.10 -23.95
C ILE A 292 29.74 -11.63 -24.02
N GLY A 293 29.56 -12.17 -25.23
CA GLY A 293 29.18 -13.57 -25.45
C GLY A 293 28.21 -13.83 -26.61
N GLY A 294 27.69 -12.80 -27.30
CA GLY A 294 26.89 -13.00 -28.51
C GLY A 294 25.45 -13.46 -28.28
N SER A 295 24.99 -13.50 -27.02
CA SER A 295 23.58 -13.75 -26.70
C SER A 295 22.78 -12.45 -26.84
N ILE A 296 21.73 -12.48 -27.67
CA ILE A 296 20.72 -11.43 -27.82
C ILE A 296 19.91 -11.40 -26.51
N GLY A 297 20.28 -10.53 -25.58
CA GLY A 297 19.53 -10.31 -24.35
C GLY A 297 18.46 -9.23 -24.58
N GLU A 298 17.19 -9.61 -24.51
CA GLU A 298 16.08 -8.65 -24.50
C GLU A 298 16.14 -7.87 -23.17
N VAL A 299 16.20 -6.53 -23.25
CA VAL A 299 16.31 -5.71 -22.04
C VAL A 299 14.93 -5.51 -21.44
N VAL A 300 14.71 -6.13 -20.28
CA VAL A 300 13.46 -6.02 -19.52
C VAL A 300 13.42 -4.66 -18.82
N MET A 301 12.46 -3.83 -19.21
CA MET A 301 12.17 -2.54 -18.59
C MET A 301 11.32 -2.70 -17.32
N GLU A 302 11.46 -1.76 -16.38
CA GLU A 302 10.63 -1.76 -15.16
C GLU A 302 9.14 -1.58 -15.51
N PRO A 303 8.26 -2.56 -15.20
CA PRO A 303 6.90 -2.60 -15.71
C PRO A 303 6.01 -1.43 -15.29
N VAL A 304 6.11 -0.97 -14.04
CA VAL A 304 5.26 0.11 -13.50
C VAL A 304 5.57 1.42 -14.21
N SER A 305 6.85 1.74 -14.36
CA SER A 305 7.38 2.88 -15.09
C SER A 305 6.97 2.81 -16.56
N TYR A 306 7.23 1.67 -17.22
CA TYR A 306 6.88 1.45 -18.61
C TYR A 306 5.39 1.69 -18.88
N HIS A 307 4.52 1.05 -18.11
CA HIS A 307 3.08 1.21 -18.27
C HIS A 307 2.62 2.66 -18.03
N CYS A 308 3.07 3.29 -16.94
CA CYS A 308 2.65 4.65 -16.60
C CYS A 308 3.13 5.67 -17.65
N ILE A 309 4.36 5.52 -18.15
CA ILE A 309 4.94 6.40 -19.18
C ILE A 309 4.16 6.25 -20.49
N LEU A 310 3.88 5.02 -20.95
CA LEU A 310 3.07 4.79 -22.15
C LEU A 310 1.66 5.38 -22.05
N LYS A 311 1.06 5.32 -20.86
CA LYS A 311 -0.28 5.85 -20.61
C LYS A 311 -0.29 7.35 -20.29
N LYS A 312 0.86 8.03 -20.31
CA LYS A 312 1.00 9.45 -19.91
C LYS A 312 0.38 9.71 -18.54
N LYS A 313 0.76 8.89 -17.55
CA LYS A 313 0.31 9.00 -16.16
C LYS A 313 1.51 9.22 -15.23
N SER A 314 1.25 9.84 -14.08
CA SER A 314 2.25 9.97 -13.03
C SER A 314 2.62 8.59 -12.45
N ILE A 315 3.91 8.37 -12.25
CA ILE A 315 4.48 7.05 -11.93
C ILE A 315 4.51 6.89 -10.41
N PRO A 316 3.89 5.84 -9.83
CA PRO A 316 3.95 5.62 -8.38
C PRO A 316 5.33 5.11 -7.97
N VAL A 317 5.84 5.64 -6.85
CA VAL A 317 7.00 5.07 -6.15
C VAL A 317 6.48 3.96 -5.25
N VAL A 318 6.56 2.72 -5.72
CA VAL A 318 5.98 1.55 -5.03
C VAL A 318 6.99 0.98 -4.02
N PRO A 319 6.65 0.94 -2.72
CA PRO A 319 7.46 0.25 -1.72
C PRO A 319 7.20 -1.27 -1.78
N TRP A 320 8.28 -2.05 -1.87
CA TRP A 320 8.24 -3.52 -1.99
C TRP A 320 8.54 -4.25 -0.70
N ASN A 321 8.99 -3.53 0.34
CA ASN A 321 9.26 -4.08 1.66
C ASN A 321 8.91 -3.07 2.75
N GLN A 322 8.93 -3.53 3.99
CA GLN A 322 8.51 -2.71 5.12
C GLN A 322 9.40 -1.49 5.34
N ASP A 323 10.70 -1.59 5.12
CA ASP A 323 11.62 -0.46 5.31
C ASP A 323 11.32 0.66 4.30
N GLN A 324 11.04 0.29 3.05
CA GLN A 324 10.61 1.21 1.99
C GLN A 324 9.22 1.78 2.26
N PHE A 325 8.32 1.02 2.91
CA PHE A 325 7.02 1.55 3.28
C PHE A 325 7.15 2.56 4.44
N ALA A 326 7.84 2.18 5.52
CA ALA A 326 7.99 2.98 6.72
C ALA A 326 8.70 4.32 6.44
N ILE A 327 9.65 4.36 5.50
CA ILE A 327 10.36 5.60 5.16
C ILE A 327 9.47 6.61 4.44
N LEU A 328 8.40 6.18 3.75
CA LEU A 328 7.44 7.09 3.10
C LEU A 328 6.54 7.82 4.12
N SER A 329 6.50 7.36 5.37
CA SER A 329 5.85 8.04 6.50
C SER A 329 6.83 8.86 7.34
N TYR A 330 8.13 8.81 7.04
CA TYR A 330 9.16 9.49 7.83
C TYR A 330 9.34 10.95 7.40
N GLN A 331 9.08 11.88 8.31
CA GLN A 331 9.02 13.32 7.99
C GLN A 331 10.25 13.88 7.25
N PRO A 332 11.51 13.61 7.65
CA PRO A 332 12.68 14.05 6.87
C PRO A 332 12.73 13.50 5.44
N PHE A 333 12.26 12.29 5.21
CA PHE A 333 12.20 11.70 3.87
C PHE A 333 11.05 12.29 3.05
N ILE A 334 9.89 12.53 3.66
CA ILE A 334 8.76 13.25 3.02
C ILE A 334 9.18 14.66 2.60
N LEU A 335 9.88 15.38 3.47
CA LEU A 335 10.43 16.71 3.16
C LEU A 335 11.43 16.67 2.01
N LEU A 336 12.28 15.63 1.97
CA LEU A 336 13.21 15.41 0.86
C LEU A 336 12.43 15.20 -0.45
N LEU A 337 11.43 14.32 -0.46
CA LEU A 337 10.57 14.06 -1.62
C LEU A 337 9.86 15.33 -2.11
N HIS A 338 9.30 16.10 -1.19
CA HIS A 338 8.65 17.37 -1.49
C HIS A 338 9.63 18.39 -2.10
N LYS A 339 10.84 18.53 -1.53
CA LYS A 339 11.90 19.42 -2.05
C LYS A 339 12.43 18.98 -3.41
N LEU A 340 12.39 17.68 -3.72
CA LEU A 340 12.75 17.13 -5.03
C LEU A 340 11.61 17.27 -6.06
N GLY A 341 10.41 17.67 -5.63
CA GLY A 341 9.25 17.91 -6.51
C GLY A 341 8.37 16.69 -6.79
N PHE A 342 8.46 15.64 -5.97
CA PHE A 342 7.51 14.54 -6.05
C PHE A 342 6.12 14.98 -5.57
N HIS A 343 5.06 14.43 -6.16
CA HIS A 343 3.71 14.65 -5.64
C HIS A 343 3.45 13.69 -4.47
N LEU A 344 3.12 14.22 -3.31
CA LEU A 344 2.81 13.42 -2.13
C LEU A 344 1.40 12.80 -2.24
N PRO A 345 1.10 11.73 -1.48
CA PRO A 345 -0.20 11.06 -1.51
C PRO A 345 -1.39 12.00 -1.30
N ALA A 346 -1.27 12.92 -0.34
CA ALA A 346 -2.29 13.92 -0.02
C ALA A 346 -2.55 14.88 -1.19
N ASP A 347 -1.50 15.38 -1.83
CA ASP A 347 -1.59 16.33 -2.95
C ASP A 347 -2.18 15.67 -4.19
N ALA A 348 -1.82 14.40 -4.44
CA ALA A 348 -2.25 13.65 -5.61
C ALA A 348 -3.63 13.00 -5.44
N LYS A 349 -4.19 12.95 -4.22
CA LYS A 349 -5.33 12.09 -3.85
C LYS A 349 -5.11 10.63 -4.31
N LYS A 350 -3.91 10.11 -4.06
CA LYS A 350 -3.48 8.75 -4.43
C LYS A 350 -2.79 8.08 -3.24
N MET A 351 -2.71 6.75 -3.27
CA MET A 351 -2.08 5.95 -2.21
C MET A 351 -0.56 6.16 -2.08
N PHE A 352 0.14 6.31 -3.20
CA PHE A 352 1.60 6.39 -3.24
C PHE A 352 2.09 7.76 -3.69
N VAL A 353 3.29 8.11 -3.24
CA VAL A 353 4.09 9.22 -3.79
C VAL A 353 4.26 9.01 -5.29
N ARG A 354 4.19 10.09 -6.06
CA ARG A 354 4.23 10.04 -7.53
C ARG A 354 5.39 10.87 -8.09
N ILE A 355 6.08 10.28 -9.06
CA ILE A 355 6.92 11.01 -10.01
C ILE A 355 5.98 11.71 -11.01
N PRO A 356 6.08 13.05 -11.18
CA PRO A 356 5.24 13.78 -12.12
C PRO A 356 5.42 13.30 -13.57
N GLU A 357 4.32 13.25 -14.32
CA GLU A 357 4.30 12.75 -15.70
C GLU A 357 5.20 13.58 -16.64
N PHE A 358 5.23 14.90 -16.43
CA PHE A 358 5.99 15.86 -17.22
C PHE A 358 7.51 15.81 -16.98
N TRP A 359 8.01 15.01 -16.03
CA TRP A 359 9.46 14.88 -15.84
C TRP A 359 10.11 14.19 -17.04
N THR A 360 11.04 14.87 -17.69
CA THR A 360 11.83 14.29 -18.80
C THR A 360 12.92 13.35 -18.28
N ALA A 361 13.54 12.57 -19.17
CA ALA A 361 14.69 11.74 -18.83
C ALA A 361 15.81 12.58 -18.18
N ASP A 362 16.07 13.79 -18.69
CA ASP A 362 17.05 14.72 -18.11
C ASP A 362 16.69 15.13 -16.68
N ILE A 363 15.41 15.45 -16.42
CA ILE A 363 14.95 15.82 -15.07
C ILE A 363 15.14 14.64 -14.11
N LEU A 364 14.72 13.44 -14.53
CA LEU A 364 14.87 12.21 -13.74
C LEU A 364 16.33 11.94 -13.38
N TYR A 365 17.23 12.03 -14.37
CA TYR A 365 18.66 11.82 -14.17
C TYR A 365 19.28 12.87 -13.24
N ASN A 366 18.95 14.14 -13.43
CA ASN A 366 19.46 15.22 -12.57
C ASN A 366 18.97 15.10 -11.12
N ILE A 367 17.72 14.68 -10.90
CA ILE A 367 17.17 14.43 -9.56
C ILE A 367 17.84 13.21 -8.93
N ALA A 368 18.10 12.14 -9.70
CA ALA A 368 18.85 10.98 -9.23
C ALA A 368 20.27 11.36 -8.79
N LEU A 369 20.96 12.25 -9.50
CA LEU A 369 22.28 12.78 -9.10
C LEU A 369 22.24 13.59 -7.80
N LYS A 370 21.13 14.27 -7.51
CA LYS A 370 20.92 14.97 -6.23
C LYS A 370 20.71 14.02 -5.04
N LEU A 371 20.46 12.72 -5.26
CA LEU A 371 20.31 11.75 -4.18
C LEU A 371 21.64 11.11 -3.77
N GLY A 372 22.62 11.09 -4.66
CA GLY A 372 23.94 10.54 -4.40
C GLY A 372 24.75 10.32 -5.68
N PRO A 373 26.03 9.90 -5.56
CA PRO A 373 26.81 9.48 -6.72
C PRO A 373 26.18 8.24 -7.35
N LEU A 374 26.25 8.14 -8.68
CA LEU A 374 25.91 6.92 -9.40
C LEU A 374 27.11 5.99 -9.31
N ASP A 375 26.92 4.79 -8.75
CA ASP A 375 27.94 3.76 -8.84
C ASP A 375 28.24 3.50 -10.32
N LYS A 376 29.49 3.72 -10.72
CA LYS A 376 29.96 3.30 -12.03
C LYS A 376 29.83 1.78 -12.05
N CYS A 377 29.04 1.24 -12.98
CA CYS A 377 29.03 -0.19 -13.29
C CYS A 377 30.47 -0.70 -13.30
N LYS A 378 30.78 -1.62 -12.38
CA LYS A 378 32.00 -2.43 -12.43
C LYS A 378 31.75 -3.62 -13.34
#